data_AF-W1YMK4-F1
#
_entry.id   AF-W1YMK4-F1
#
_cell.length_a   1.000
_cell.length_b   1.000
_cell.length_c   1.000
_cell.angle_alpha   90.00
_cell.angle_beta   90.00
_cell.angle_gamma   90.00
#
_symmetry.space_group_name_H-M   'P 1'
#
loop_
_entity.id
_entity.type
_entity.pdbx_description
1 polymer ?
#
loop_
_entity_poly.entity_id
_entity_poly.type
_entity_poly.pdbx_seq_one_letter_code
_entity_poly.pdbx_strand_id
1 'polypeptide(L)' 'FYMATKGGGKFFGKVGSFEKGCDLDALIIDDTSLFDPNERTLEERLERWLYVGDDRHIVERYIAGHMVSNPQG' A
#
# COMPACT_ATOMS: atom_id res chain seq x y z
N PHE A 1 9.23 -4.70 -1.47
CA PHE A 1 8.16 -4.42 -0.49
C PHE A 1 8.69 -4.24 0.95
N TYR A 2 9.28 -5.26 1.61
CA TYR A 2 9.69 -5.18 3.04
C TYR A 2 10.49 -3.93 3.43
N MET A 3 11.51 -3.56 2.64
CA MET A 3 12.32 -2.38 2.93
C MET A 3 11.49 -1.09 2.97
N ALA A 4 10.47 -0.97 2.12
CA ALA A 4 9.58 0.18 2.05
C ALA A 4 8.44 0.15 3.08
N THR A 5 8.25 -0.98 3.79
CA THR A 5 7.19 -1.15 4.80
C THR A 5 7.81 -1.43 6.16
N LYS A 6 7.73 -2.65 6.69
CA LYS A 6 8.20 -3.02 8.03
C LYS A 6 9.70 -2.73 8.23
N GLY A 7 10.51 -2.89 7.18
CA GLY A 7 11.95 -2.63 7.23
C GLY A 7 12.26 -1.17 7.56
N GLY A 8 11.78 -0.24 6.74
CA GLY A 8 11.98 1.21 6.95
C GLY A 8 11.13 1.79 8.08
N GLY A 9 9.90 1.31 8.24
CA GLY A 9 8.94 1.75 9.26
C GLY A 9 9.46 1.61 10.70
N LYS A 10 10.32 0.60 10.96
CA LYS A 10 10.99 0.41 12.27
C LYS A 10 11.74 1.65 12.77
N PHE A 11 12.20 2.53 11.87
CA PHE A 11 12.83 3.79 12.25
C PHE A 11 11.84 4.76 12.92
N PHE A 12 10.58 4.74 12.51
CA PHE A 12 9.53 5.66 12.96
C PHE A 12 8.68 5.09 14.11
N GLY A 13 8.89 3.83 14.49
CA GLY A 13 8.18 3.18 15.58
C GLY A 13 7.65 1.81 15.19
N LYS A 14 6.50 1.43 15.75
CA LYS A 14 5.80 0.19 15.40
C LYS A 14 4.86 0.47 14.23
N VAL A 15 5.40 0.60 13.02
CA VAL A 15 4.63 0.86 11.80
C VAL A 15 5.11 0.00 10.62
N GLY A 16 4.34 -0.02 9.54
CA GLY A 16 4.70 -0.72 8.30
C GLY A 16 4.37 -2.24 8.29
N SER A 17 3.58 -2.72 9.25
CA SER A 17 3.02 -4.08 9.25
C SER A 17 1.62 -4.09 9.85
N PHE A 18 0.77 -5.04 9.46
CA PHE A 18 -0.56 -5.25 10.05
C PHE A 18 -0.53 -6.14 11.30
N GLU A 19 0.57 -6.09 12.05
CA GLU A 19 0.73 -6.80 13.32
C GLU A 19 0.07 -6.03 14.47
N LYS A 20 -0.50 -6.76 15.43
CA LYS A 20 -1.09 -6.16 16.63
C LYS A 20 -0.08 -5.25 17.34
N GLY A 21 -0.51 -4.02 17.62
CA GLY A 21 0.33 -3.01 18.28
C GLY A 21 1.23 -2.23 17.32
N CYS A 22 1.08 -2.40 16.00
CA CYS A 22 1.53 -1.43 15.03
C CYS A 22 0.43 -0.41 14.73
N ASP A 23 0.80 0.84 14.45
CA ASP A 23 -0.16 1.84 13.96
C ASP A 23 -0.61 1.46 12.53
N LEU A 24 -1.87 1.74 12.23
CA LEU A 24 -2.44 1.45 10.93
C LEU A 24 -2.08 2.56 9.93
N ASP A 25 -0.87 2.47 9.40
CA ASP A 25 -0.41 3.23 8.25
C ASP A 25 -0.59 2.37 6.99
N ALA A 26 -1.52 2.76 6.12
CA ALA A 26 -1.97 1.91 5.02
C ALA A 26 -2.35 2.70 3.77
N LEU A 27 -2.29 2.01 2.63
CA LEU A 27 -2.79 2.48 1.34
C LEU A 27 -3.88 1.52 0.87
N ILE A 28 -4.95 2.07 0.31
CA ILE A 28 -5.94 1.30 -0.46
C ILE A 28 -5.61 1.48 -1.93
N ILE A 29 -5.37 0.36 -2.61
CA ILE A 29 -4.99 0.32 -4.02
C ILE A 29 -6.14 -0.29 -4.81
N ASP A 30 -6.65 0.47 -5.78
CA ASP A 30 -7.56 -0.03 -6.81
C ASP A 30 -6.76 -0.29 -8.09
N ASP A 31 -6.45 -1.57 -8.36
CA ASP A 31 -5.73 -2.01 -9.56
C ASP A 31 -6.67 -2.44 -10.70
N THR A 32 -7.96 -2.13 -10.65
CA THR A 32 -8.95 -2.58 -11.65
C THR A 32 -8.58 -2.14 -13.06
N SER A 33 -8.02 -0.94 -13.24
CA SER A 33 -7.54 -0.44 -14.54
C SER A 33 -6.32 -1.19 -15.09
N LEU A 34 -5.61 -1.97 -14.26
CA LEU A 34 -4.48 -2.81 -14.67
C LEU A 34 -4.92 -4.24 -15.01
N PHE A 35 -6.23 -4.51 -15.06
CA PHE A 35 -6.76 -5.83 -15.38
C PHE A 35 -6.22 -6.37 -16.71
N ASP A 36 -5.98 -7.68 -16.72
CA ASP A 36 -5.77 -8.43 -17.94
C ASP A 36 -6.38 -9.84 -17.76
N PRO A 37 -6.59 -10.59 -18.85
CA PRO A 37 -7.36 -11.84 -18.82
C PRO A 37 -6.75 -12.98 -17.99
N ASN A 38 -5.49 -12.87 -17.56
CA ASN A 38 -4.88 -13.93 -16.75
C ASN A 38 -5.32 -13.82 -15.29
N GLU A 39 -5.79 -14.94 -14.73
CA GLU A 39 -6.03 -15.05 -13.29
C GLU A 39 -4.72 -14.77 -12.54
N ARG A 40 -4.83 -14.01 -11.45
CA ARG A 40 -3.70 -13.64 -10.60
C ARG A 40 -4.03 -13.77 -9.13
N THR A 41 -3.05 -14.22 -8.34
CA THR A 41 -3.13 -14.15 -6.88
C THR A 41 -3.03 -12.69 -6.42
N LEU A 42 -3.25 -12.47 -5.11
CA LEU A 42 -3.10 -11.14 -4.52
C LEU A 42 -1.65 -10.65 -4.63
N GLU A 43 -0.68 -11.53 -4.43
CA GLU A 43 0.75 -11.24 -4.55
C GLU A 43 1.10 -10.82 -5.98
N GLU A 44 0.62 -11.54 -6.99
CA GLU A 44 0.87 -11.22 -8.40
C GLU A 44 0.18 -9.90 -8.81
N ARG A 45 -1.00 -9.60 -8.27
CA ARG A 45 -1.66 -8.29 -8.46
C ARG A 45 -0.84 -7.16 -7.86
N LEU A 46 -0.31 -7.34 -6.65
CA LEU A 46 0.56 -6.39 -5.99
C LEU A 46 1.87 -6.18 -6.77
N GLU A 47 2.51 -7.27 -7.22
CA GLU A 47 3.71 -7.21 -8.05
C GLU A 47 3.44 -6.45 -9.35
N ARG A 48 2.35 -6.77 -10.07
CA ARG A 48 1.96 -6.04 -11.28
C ARG A 48 1.81 -4.55 -11.00
N TRP A 49 1.13 -4.17 -9.92
CA TRP A 49 1.01 -2.76 -9.55
C TRP A 49 2.37 -2.10 -9.25
N LEU A 50 3.28 -2.80 -8.58
CA LEU A 50 4.65 -2.28 -8.34
C LEU A 50 5.44 -2.04 -9.64
N TYR A 51 5.19 -2.82 -10.69
CA TYR A 51 5.91 -2.70 -11.96
C TYR A 51 5.30 -1.70 -12.94
N VAL A 52 3.97 -1.65 -13.06
CA VAL A 52 3.28 -0.85 -14.09
C VAL A 52 2.23 0.11 -13.56
N GLY A 53 1.92 0.04 -12.26
CA GLY A 53 1.03 0.96 -11.58
C GLY A 53 1.70 2.28 -11.24
N ASP A 54 0.91 3.19 -10.69
CA ASP A 54 1.32 4.49 -10.18
C ASP A 54 0.33 5.00 -9.13
N ASP A 55 0.53 6.23 -8.65
CA ASP A 55 -0.23 6.84 -7.57
C ASP A 55 -1.72 7.04 -7.87
N ARG A 56 -2.15 7.02 -9.14
CA ARG A 56 -3.57 7.13 -9.52
C ARG A 56 -4.40 5.96 -9.02
N HIS A 57 -3.76 4.83 -8.74
CA HIS A 57 -4.40 3.64 -8.18
C HIS A 57 -4.54 3.72 -6.66
N ILE A 58 -3.87 4.66 -5.99
CA ILE A 58 -3.97 4.83 -4.52
C ILE A 58 -5.18 5.71 -4.22
N VAL A 59 -6.30 5.04 -3.91
CA VAL A 59 -7.62 5.68 -3.72
C VAL A 59 -7.84 6.18 -2.30
N GLU A 60 -7.22 5.57 -1.30
CA GLU A 60 -7.27 6.03 0.09
C GLU A 60 -5.92 5.85 0.79
N ARG A 61 -5.69 6.69 1.80
CA ARG A 61 -4.46 6.75 2.60
C ARG A 61 -4.86 6.84 4.07
N TYR A 62 -4.20 6.07 4.91
CA TYR A 62 -4.42 6.06 6.35
C TYR A 62 -3.12 6.31 7.09
N ILE A 63 -3.18 7.17 8.11
CA ILE A 63 -2.11 7.38 9.09
C ILE A 63 -2.70 7.15 10.48
N ALA A 64 -2.12 6.21 11.23
CA ALA A 64 -2.63 5.77 12.54
C ALA A 64 -4.15 5.46 12.53
N GLY A 65 -4.64 4.86 11.44
CA GLY A 65 -6.06 4.51 11.28
C GLY A 65 -6.98 5.67 10.89
N HIS A 66 -6.46 6.89 10.69
CA HIS A 66 -7.23 8.02 10.20
C HIS A 66 -7.03 8.22 8.70
N MET A 67 -8.12 8.29 7.96
CA MET A 67 -8.08 8.61 6.53
C MET A 67 -7.55 10.03 6.33
N VAL A 68 -6.60 10.21 5.42
CA VAL A 68 -6.00 11.51 5.09
C VAL A 68 -6.28 11.88 3.64
N SER A 69 -6.36 13.19 3.38
CA SER A 69 -6.54 13.71 2.01
C SER A 69 -5.34 13.40 1.14
N ASN A 70 -5.51 13.51 -0.18
CA ASN A 70 -4.40 13.40 -1.11
C ASN A 70 -3.28 14.40 -0.78
N PRO A 71 -2.00 14.01 -0.99
CA PRO A 71 -0.89 14.92 -0.83
C PRO A 71 -1.09 16.16 -1.70
N GLN A 72 -0.78 17.33 -1.13
CA GLN A 72 -0.65 18.57 -1.89
C GLN A 72 0.78 18.57 -2.45
N GLY A 73 0.91 18.40 -3.76
CA GLY A 73 2.18 18.48 -4.47
C GLY A 73 2.71 19.91 -4.56
#